data_AF-A0AAV2RQH8-F1
#
_entry.id   AF-A0AAV2RQH8-F1
#
_cell.length_a   1.000
_cell.length_b   1.000
_cell.length_c   1.000
_cell.angle_alpha   90.00
_cell.angle_beta   90.00
_cell.angle_gamma   90.00
#
_symmetry.space_group_name_H-M   'P 1'
#
loop_
_entity.id
_entity.type
_entity.pdbx_description
1 polymer ?
#
loop_
_entity_poly.entity_id
_entity_poly.type
_entity_poly.pdbx_seq_one_letter_code
_entity_poly.pdbx_strand_id
1 'polypeptide(L)'
;MDEVATGDAEGDVGVASTLDMFREHEQVRQMLVSIPTAVKLPITAEKAFEDLKTLLDEYQEQPHLMDPYLEDLLGLLVALTRDNTQTTEVTSQGFKYLWLFTKVRGYKTIVKKLPHEVKDLLPVLKLLESEEVKSDFYGSYVLLMWISIIVYMPFNMMGFDTTAIAPQEGDTVQPTVVER
;
A
#
# COMPACT_ATOMS: atom_id res chain seq x y z
N MET A 1 19.74 39.39 -50.06
CA MET A 1 20.69 39.87 -49.04
C MET A 1 19.93 40.86 -48.17
N ASP A 2 18.85 40.42 -47.52
CA ASP A 2 18.83 39.53 -46.34
C ASP A 2 19.50 40.23 -45.15
N GLU A 3 18.70 40.73 -44.21
CA GLU A 3 18.43 39.95 -42.99
C GLU A 3 17.23 40.56 -42.25
N VAL A 4 16.21 39.73 -42.06
CA VAL A 4 14.99 40.01 -41.29
C VAL A 4 15.33 39.73 -39.82
N ALA A 5 15.28 40.74 -38.97
CA ALA A 5 15.30 40.56 -37.53
C ALA A 5 13.94 40.05 -37.07
N THR A 6 13.81 38.72 -37.00
CA THR A 6 12.69 38.00 -36.42
C THR A 6 12.59 38.36 -34.94
N GLY A 7 11.54 39.09 -34.57
CA GLY A 7 11.16 39.23 -33.16
C GLY A 7 10.60 37.89 -32.70
N ASP A 8 11.40 37.17 -31.91
CA ASP A 8 10.93 35.97 -31.22
C ASP A 8 9.88 36.39 -30.19
N ALA A 9 8.64 36.05 -30.50
CA ALA A 9 7.54 36.09 -29.55
C ALA A 9 7.82 35.03 -28.48
N GLU A 10 8.18 35.47 -27.28
CA GLU A 10 8.04 34.67 -26.05
C GLU A 10 6.55 34.41 -25.81
N GLY A 11 6.04 33.39 -26.48
CA GLY A 11 4.71 32.85 -26.32
C GLY A 11 4.70 31.80 -25.22
N ASP A 12 4.06 32.17 -24.10
CA ASP A 12 3.30 31.27 -23.24
C ASP A 12 4.08 30.11 -22.61
N VAL A 13 4.90 30.44 -21.59
CA VAL A 13 5.19 29.49 -20.53
C VAL A 13 3.86 29.23 -19.83
N GLY A 14 3.20 28.14 -20.26
CA GLY A 14 1.98 27.64 -19.65
C GLY A 14 2.14 27.68 -18.14
N VAL A 15 1.34 28.54 -17.50
CA VAL A 15 1.27 28.67 -16.05
C VAL A 15 0.73 27.34 -15.54
N ALA A 16 1.63 26.39 -15.31
CA ALA A 16 1.33 25.20 -14.56
C ALA A 16 0.97 25.71 -13.16
N SER A 17 -0.34 25.78 -12.89
CA SER A 17 -0.90 26.13 -11.58
C SER A 17 -0.15 25.33 -10.52
N THR A 18 0.80 25.99 -9.86
CA THR A 18 1.66 25.31 -8.90
C THR A 18 0.81 25.09 -7.67
N LEU A 19 0.37 23.84 -7.45
CA LEU A 19 -0.36 23.49 -6.25
C LEU A 19 0.60 23.62 -5.06
N ASP A 20 0.31 24.53 -4.13
CA ASP A 20 1.20 24.74 -2.97
C ASP A 20 1.07 23.64 -1.91
N MET A 21 -0.07 22.94 -1.85
CA MET A 21 -0.39 21.94 -0.81
C MET A 21 -1.38 20.89 -1.31
N PHE A 22 -1.39 19.70 -0.69
CA PHE A 22 -2.44 18.69 -0.86
C PHE A 22 -3.69 19.13 -0.09
N ARG A 23 -4.56 19.91 -0.72
CA ARG A 23 -5.71 20.58 -0.06
C ARG A 23 -6.84 19.61 0.25
N GLU A 24 -7.04 18.63 -0.61
CA GLU A 24 -8.12 17.65 -0.52
C GLU A 24 -7.77 16.46 0.39
N HIS A 25 -6.71 16.56 1.21
CA HIS A 25 -6.27 15.47 2.09
C HIS A 25 -7.37 14.98 3.03
N GLU A 26 -8.18 15.89 3.57
CA GLU A 26 -9.28 15.54 4.47
C GLU A 26 -10.44 14.89 3.70
N GLN A 27 -10.70 15.34 2.48
CA GLN A 27 -11.69 14.72 1.61
C GLN A 27 -11.27 13.29 1.25
N VAL A 28 -10.02 13.09 0.85
CA VAL A 28 -9.47 11.75 0.55
C VAL A 28 -9.56 10.86 1.78
N ARG A 29 -9.17 11.38 2.96
CA ARG A 29 -9.31 10.65 4.23
C ARG A 29 -10.76 10.22 4.49
N GLN A 30 -11.73 11.09 4.26
CA GLN A 30 -13.15 10.75 4.38
C GLN A 30 -13.59 9.68 3.38
N MET A 31 -13.11 9.74 2.13
CA MET A 31 -13.40 8.71 1.13
C MET A 31 -12.90 7.34 1.59
N LEU A 32 -11.69 7.28 2.16
CA LEU A 32 -11.12 6.05 2.73
C LEU A 32 -11.97 5.50 3.89
N VAL A 33 -12.37 6.34 4.84
CA VAL A 33 -13.22 5.93 5.97
C VAL A 33 -14.61 5.47 5.50
N SER A 34 -15.11 6.04 4.40
CA SER A 34 -16.42 5.71 3.85
C SER A 34 -16.48 4.40 3.05
N ILE A 35 -15.34 3.75 2.77
CA ILE A 35 -15.25 2.51 1.98
C ILE A 35 -16.30 1.47 2.41
N PRO A 36 -16.45 1.11 3.71
CA PRO A 36 -17.41 0.09 4.13
C PRO A 36 -18.88 0.45 3.84
N THR A 37 -19.18 1.74 3.69
CA THR A 37 -20.50 2.22 3.31
C THR A 37 -20.66 2.26 1.80
N ALA A 38 -19.62 2.68 1.07
CA ALA A 38 -19.64 2.82 -0.38
C ALA A 38 -19.78 1.47 -1.11
N VAL A 39 -19.19 0.39 -0.56
CA VAL A 39 -19.24 -0.94 -1.17
C VAL A 39 -20.60 -1.64 -1.09
N LYS A 40 -21.55 -1.10 -0.33
CA LYS A 40 -22.91 -1.68 -0.22
C LYS A 40 -23.64 -1.74 -1.57
N LEU A 41 -23.29 -0.86 -2.50
CA LEU A 41 -23.84 -0.83 -3.85
C LEU A 41 -22.69 -0.74 -4.87
N PRO A 42 -22.65 -1.59 -5.90
CA PRO A 42 -21.57 -1.58 -6.90
C PRO A 42 -21.39 -0.22 -7.57
N ILE A 43 -22.48 0.44 -7.96
CA ILE A 43 -22.47 1.76 -8.61
C ILE A 43 -21.81 2.81 -7.71
N THR A 44 -22.06 2.75 -6.40
CA THR A 44 -21.50 3.71 -5.44
C THR A 44 -20.00 3.46 -5.23
N ALA A 45 -19.55 2.20 -5.19
CA ALA A 45 -18.14 1.86 -5.11
C ALA A 45 -17.36 2.27 -6.36
N GLU A 46 -17.92 2.04 -7.56
CA GLU A 46 -17.31 2.47 -8.82
C GLU A 46 -17.22 3.99 -8.90
N LYS A 47 -18.31 4.70 -8.56
CA LYS A 47 -18.29 6.16 -8.50
C LYS A 47 -17.25 6.68 -7.51
N ALA A 48 -17.20 6.13 -6.30
CA ALA A 48 -16.22 6.53 -5.29
C ALA A 48 -14.77 6.25 -5.73
N PHE A 49 -14.55 5.22 -6.56
CA PHE A 49 -13.24 4.97 -7.15
C PHE A 49 -12.87 6.01 -8.22
N GLU A 50 -13.78 6.33 -9.14
CA GLU A 50 -13.55 7.35 -10.17
C GLU A 50 -13.38 8.75 -9.58
N ASP A 51 -14.16 9.09 -8.54
CA ASP A 51 -14.03 10.35 -7.81
C ASP A 51 -12.62 10.46 -7.18
N LEU A 52 -12.14 9.39 -6.53
CA LEU A 52 -10.81 9.39 -5.90
C LEU A 52 -9.71 9.43 -6.97
N LYS A 53 -9.88 8.67 -8.05
CA LYS A 53 -8.94 8.65 -9.18
C LYS A 53 -8.80 10.04 -9.78
N THR A 54 -9.92 10.73 -10.03
CA THR A 54 -9.92 12.07 -10.62
C THR A 54 -9.21 13.06 -9.71
N LEU A 55 -9.52 13.03 -8.42
CA LEU A 55 -8.88 13.87 -7.41
C LEU A 55 -7.37 13.62 -7.34
N LEU A 56 -6.94 12.36 -7.27
CA LEU A 56 -5.52 12.03 -7.21
C LEU A 56 -4.78 12.28 -8.53
N ASP A 57 -5.46 12.21 -9.67
CA ASP A 57 -4.88 12.47 -10.99
C ASP A 57 -4.41 13.95 -11.10
N GLU A 58 -5.00 14.90 -10.36
CA GLU A 58 -4.55 16.31 -10.29
C GLU A 58 -3.15 16.47 -9.66
N TYR A 59 -2.74 15.49 -8.85
CA TYR A 59 -1.46 15.50 -8.13
C TYR A 59 -0.35 14.74 -8.88
N GLN A 60 -0.61 14.22 -10.09
CA GLN A 60 0.39 13.45 -10.85
C GLN A 60 1.62 14.27 -11.24
N GLU A 61 1.47 15.56 -11.55
CA GLU A 61 2.58 16.44 -11.90
C GLU A 61 3.43 16.83 -10.66
N GLN A 62 2.81 16.85 -9.48
CA GLN A 62 3.45 17.23 -8.22
C GLN A 62 3.13 16.25 -7.08
N PRO A 63 3.51 14.97 -7.21
CA PRO A 63 3.06 13.92 -6.28
C PRO A 63 3.72 14.02 -4.90
N HIS A 64 4.81 14.79 -4.79
CA HIS A 64 5.50 15.05 -3.53
C HIS A 64 4.65 15.82 -2.51
N LEU A 65 3.61 16.55 -2.97
CA LEU A 65 2.68 17.26 -2.08
C LEU A 65 1.87 16.30 -1.19
N MET A 66 1.71 15.04 -1.62
CA MET A 66 0.97 14.03 -0.89
C MET A 66 1.80 13.38 0.23
N ASP A 67 3.13 13.45 0.16
CA ASP A 67 4.04 12.73 1.06
C ASP A 67 3.77 12.95 2.56
N PRO A 68 3.44 14.17 3.04
CA PRO A 68 3.14 14.38 4.46
C PRO A 68 1.92 13.61 4.96
N TYR A 69 0.97 13.32 4.08
CA TYR A 69 -0.31 12.69 4.43
C TYR A 69 -0.35 11.20 4.04
N LEU A 70 0.56 10.79 3.16
CA LEU A 70 0.60 9.45 2.60
C LEU A 70 0.72 8.37 3.68
N GLU A 71 1.48 8.63 4.74
CA GLU A 71 1.67 7.67 5.83
C GLU A 71 0.36 7.36 6.58
N ASP A 72 -0.42 8.39 6.92
CA ASP A 72 -1.72 8.21 7.58
C ASP A 72 -2.73 7.52 6.64
N LEU A 73 -2.80 7.97 5.39
CA LEU A 73 -3.74 7.42 4.40
C LEU A 73 -3.46 5.95 4.06
N LEU A 74 -2.19 5.60 3.85
CA LEU A 74 -1.81 4.19 3.64
C LEU A 74 -2.03 3.35 4.89
N GLY A 75 -1.79 3.91 6.08
CA GLY A 75 -2.07 3.26 7.36
C GLY A 75 -3.55 2.86 7.49
N LEU A 76 -4.47 3.75 7.11
CA LEU A 76 -5.91 3.46 7.10
C LEU A 76 -6.26 2.33 6.13
N LEU A 77 -5.70 2.35 4.91
CA LEU A 77 -5.95 1.30 3.91
C LEU A 77 -5.41 -0.05 4.34
N VAL A 78 -4.20 -0.08 4.90
CA VAL A 78 -3.57 -1.29 5.42
C VAL A 78 -4.34 -1.86 6.61
N ALA A 79 -4.83 -1.01 7.52
CA ALA A 79 -5.67 -1.45 8.62
C ALA A 79 -6.96 -2.10 8.09
N LEU A 80 -7.58 -1.50 7.07
CA LEU A 80 -8.80 -1.99 6.45
C LEU A 80 -8.59 -3.32 5.71
N THR A 81 -7.47 -3.52 5.01
CA THR A 81 -7.18 -4.78 4.31
C THR A 81 -6.79 -5.93 5.25
N ARG A 82 -6.34 -5.62 6.47
CA ARG A 82 -5.96 -6.60 7.50
C ARG A 82 -7.10 -6.98 8.42
N ASP A 83 -8.18 -6.20 8.43
CA ASP A 83 -9.32 -6.45 9.26
C ASP A 83 -10.13 -7.64 8.71
N ASN A 84 -9.91 -8.81 9.33
CA ASN A 84 -10.59 -10.06 8.96
C ASN A 84 -12.10 -10.03 9.24
N THR A 85 -12.64 -8.97 9.87
CA THR A 85 -14.08 -8.81 10.08
C THR A 85 -14.78 -8.16 8.89
N GLN A 86 -14.02 -7.56 7.98
CA GLN A 86 -14.55 -6.87 6.81
C GLN A 86 -14.94 -7.83 5.70
N THR A 87 -15.86 -7.38 4.84
CA THR A 87 -16.25 -8.16 3.67
C THR A 87 -15.17 -8.10 2.59
N THR A 88 -15.15 -9.10 1.71
CA THR A 88 -14.21 -9.16 0.59
C THR A 88 -14.28 -7.91 -0.30
N GLU A 89 -15.48 -7.33 -0.47
CA GLU A 89 -15.68 -6.12 -1.27
C GLU A 89 -15.00 -4.89 -0.65
N VAL A 90 -15.03 -4.76 0.68
CA VAL A 90 -14.32 -3.71 1.41
C VAL A 90 -12.82 -3.82 1.16
N THR A 91 -12.29 -5.03 1.31
CA THR A 91 -10.85 -5.31 1.11
C THR A 91 -10.42 -5.09 -0.34
N SER A 92 -11.21 -5.55 -1.33
CA SER A 92 -10.93 -5.29 -2.75
C SER A 92 -10.98 -3.80 -3.09
N GLN A 93 -11.95 -3.06 -2.55
CA GLN A 93 -12.00 -1.60 -2.72
C GLN A 93 -10.80 -0.91 -2.08
N GLY A 94 -10.35 -1.38 -0.92
CA GLY A 94 -9.11 -0.92 -0.28
C GLY A 94 -7.87 -1.14 -1.17
N PHE A 95 -7.76 -2.30 -1.84
CA PHE A 95 -6.68 -2.56 -2.78
C PHE A 95 -6.72 -1.66 -4.02
N LYS A 96 -7.91 -1.39 -4.57
CA LYS A 96 -8.09 -0.41 -5.65
C LYS A 96 -7.56 0.97 -5.27
N TYR A 97 -7.84 1.40 -4.04
CA TYR A 97 -7.35 2.70 -3.54
C TYR A 97 -5.84 2.68 -3.34
N LEU A 98 -5.28 1.63 -2.74
CA LEU A 98 -3.83 1.44 -2.62
C LEU A 98 -3.13 1.50 -3.98
N TRP A 99 -3.74 0.90 -5.00
CA TRP A 99 -3.23 0.97 -6.36
C TRP A 99 -3.24 2.40 -6.92
N LEU A 100 -4.28 3.19 -6.67
CA LEU A 100 -4.32 4.60 -7.11
C LEU A 100 -3.19 5.43 -6.49
N PHE A 101 -2.95 5.29 -5.19
CA PHE A 101 -1.80 5.94 -4.54
C PHE A 101 -0.47 5.49 -5.14
N THR A 102 -0.37 4.20 -5.47
CA THR A 102 0.81 3.62 -6.13
C THR A 102 1.02 4.16 -7.53
N LYS A 103 -0.05 4.34 -8.30
CA LYS A 103 -0.02 4.91 -9.65
C LYS A 103 0.47 6.37 -9.61
N VAL A 104 -0.09 7.18 -8.72
CA VAL A 104 0.15 8.64 -8.69
C VAL A 104 1.53 8.95 -8.09
N ARG A 105 1.86 8.36 -6.94
CA ARG A 105 3.13 8.67 -6.25
C ARG A 105 4.31 7.85 -6.77
N GLY A 106 4.05 6.62 -7.22
CA GLY A 106 5.06 5.65 -7.64
C GLY A 106 5.36 4.61 -6.57
N TYR A 107 5.56 3.37 -7.01
CA TYR A 107 5.72 2.19 -6.14
C TYR A 107 6.86 2.33 -5.12
N LYS A 108 8.00 2.93 -5.48
CA LYS A 108 9.17 3.04 -4.60
C LYS A 108 8.88 3.79 -3.30
N THR A 109 7.99 4.77 -3.33
CA THR A 109 7.61 5.53 -2.14
C THR A 109 6.57 4.76 -1.33
N ILE A 110 5.57 4.17 -1.99
CA ILE A 110 4.52 3.39 -1.33
C ILE A 110 5.11 2.21 -0.56
N VAL A 111 5.96 1.39 -1.19
CA VAL A 111 6.51 0.17 -0.56
C VAL A 111 7.33 0.47 0.69
N LYS A 112 7.98 1.65 0.77
CA LYS A 112 8.72 2.08 1.95
C LYS A 112 7.82 2.46 3.13
N LYS A 113 6.57 2.82 2.84
CA LYS A 113 5.55 3.19 3.82
C LYS A 113 4.64 2.02 4.21
N LEU A 114 4.63 0.95 3.43
CA LEU A 114 3.91 -0.27 3.80
C LEU A 114 4.64 -1.02 4.92
N PRO A 115 3.90 -1.67 5.84
CA PRO A 115 4.48 -2.53 6.86
C PRO A 115 5.28 -3.68 6.24
N HIS A 116 6.56 -3.77 6.55
CA HIS A 116 7.48 -4.74 5.94
C HIS A 116 8.20 -5.59 6.99
N GLU A 117 7.52 -5.87 8.12
CA GLU A 117 8.05 -6.74 9.16
C GLU A 117 7.74 -8.22 8.84
N VAL A 118 8.47 -9.13 9.49
CA VAL A 118 8.29 -10.59 9.32
C VAL A 118 6.87 -11.04 9.65
N LYS A 119 6.26 -10.43 10.68
CA LYS A 119 4.89 -10.71 11.10
C LYS A 119 3.84 -10.40 10.02
N ASP A 120 4.21 -9.57 9.05
CA ASP A 120 3.35 -9.14 7.95
C ASP A 120 3.36 -10.13 6.79
N LEU A 121 4.34 -11.05 6.73
CA LEU A 121 4.48 -12.02 5.65
C LEU A 121 3.29 -12.99 5.58
N LEU A 122 2.93 -13.63 6.69
CA LEU A 122 1.83 -14.60 6.73
C LEU A 122 0.48 -13.99 6.36
N PRO A 123 0.06 -12.84 6.92
CA PRO A 123 -1.19 -12.20 6.51
C PRO A 123 -1.24 -11.88 5.01
N VAL A 124 -0.15 -11.34 4.45
CA VAL A 124 -0.09 -10.97 3.03
C VAL A 124 -0.13 -12.21 2.13
N LEU A 125 0.56 -13.29 2.51
CA LEU A 125 0.50 -14.58 1.80
C LEU A 125 -0.91 -15.18 1.82
N LYS A 126 -1.55 -15.19 2.99
CA LYS A 126 -2.92 -15.70 3.12
C LYS A 126 -3.92 -14.93 2.25
N LEU A 127 -3.76 -13.62 2.15
CA LEU A 127 -4.56 -12.79 1.24
C LEU A 127 -4.28 -13.12 -0.23
N LEU A 128 -3.02 -13.35 -0.60
CA LEU A 128 -2.63 -13.71 -1.97
C LEU A 128 -3.14 -15.10 -2.40
N GLU A 129 -3.31 -16.01 -1.43
CA GLU A 129 -3.88 -17.33 -1.68
C GLU A 129 -5.40 -17.31 -1.93
N SER A 130 -6.10 -16.24 -1.54
CA SER A 130 -7.55 -16.11 -1.77
C SER A 130 -7.89 -16.03 -3.26
N GLU A 131 -8.96 -16.70 -3.66
CA GLU A 131 -9.39 -16.75 -5.07
C GLU A 131 -9.93 -15.40 -5.54
N GLU A 132 -10.49 -14.61 -4.62
CA GLU A 132 -11.03 -13.29 -4.86
C GLU A 132 -9.93 -12.29 -5.26
N VAL A 133 -8.79 -12.33 -4.58
CA VAL A 133 -7.62 -11.51 -4.92
C VAL A 133 -6.99 -11.93 -6.23
N LYS A 134 -6.91 -13.23 -6.51
CA LYS A 134 -6.33 -13.75 -7.77
C LYS A 134 -7.13 -13.30 -8.99
N SER A 135 -8.45 -13.19 -8.86
CA SER A 135 -9.32 -12.68 -9.92
C SER A 135 -9.29 -11.15 -10.05
N ASP A 136 -8.81 -10.43 -9.03
CA ASP A 136 -8.75 -8.97 -9.00
C ASP A 136 -7.34 -8.46 -9.34
N PHE A 137 -7.21 -7.75 -10.47
CA PHE A 137 -5.95 -7.15 -10.90
C PHE A 137 -5.34 -6.24 -9.81
N TYR A 138 -6.17 -5.43 -9.15
CA TYR A 138 -5.70 -4.45 -8.17
C TYR A 138 -5.15 -5.15 -6.92
N GLY A 139 -5.89 -6.13 -6.39
CA GLY A 139 -5.45 -6.95 -5.26
C GLY A 139 -4.15 -7.69 -5.54
N SER A 140 -4.12 -8.43 -6.65
CA SER A 140 -2.93 -9.19 -7.06
C SER A 140 -1.69 -8.31 -7.23
N TYR A 141 -1.83 -7.16 -7.90
CA TYR A 141 -0.73 -6.22 -8.11
C TYR A 141 -0.18 -5.68 -6.77
N VAL A 142 -1.08 -5.17 -5.91
CA VAL A 142 -0.69 -4.55 -4.64
C VAL A 142 -0.05 -5.56 -3.70
N LEU A 143 -0.61 -6.77 -3.59
CA LEU A 143 -0.08 -7.82 -2.71
C LEU A 143 1.26 -8.39 -3.21
N LEU A 144 1.43 -8.56 -4.53
CA LEU A 144 2.73 -8.97 -5.09
C LEU A 144 3.80 -7.89 -4.88
N MET A 145 3.44 -6.62 -5.06
CA MET A 145 4.33 -5.52 -4.75
C MET A 145 4.69 -5.50 -3.25
N TRP A 146 3.71 -5.71 -2.38
CA TRP A 146 3.92 -5.72 -0.93
C TRP A 146 4.79 -6.90 -0.48
N ILE A 147 4.53 -8.12 -0.96
CA ILE A 147 5.37 -9.27 -0.60
C ILE A 147 6.80 -9.10 -1.12
N SER A 148 6.99 -8.47 -2.29
CA SER A 148 8.33 -8.24 -2.84
C SER A 148 9.24 -7.42 -1.92
N ILE A 149 8.69 -6.42 -1.22
CA ILE A 149 9.48 -5.62 -0.26
C ILE A 149 9.69 -6.38 1.05
N ILE A 150 8.70 -7.16 1.50
CA ILE A 150 8.83 -7.98 2.70
C ILE A 150 10.00 -8.96 2.51
N VAL A 151 10.04 -9.70 1.39
CA VAL A 151 11.10 -10.69 1.12
C VAL A 151 12.46 -10.08 0.78
N TYR A 152 12.49 -8.83 0.32
CA TYR A 152 13.75 -8.12 0.07
C TYR A 152 14.45 -7.71 1.36
N MET A 153 13.68 -7.41 2.42
CA MET A 153 14.26 -7.07 3.72
C MET A 153 14.91 -8.31 4.35
N PRO A 154 16.17 -8.23 4.81
CA PRO A 154 16.84 -9.37 5.42
C PRO A 154 16.19 -9.68 6.77
N PHE A 155 15.32 -10.69 6.81
CA PHE A 155 14.75 -11.17 8.05
C PHE A 155 15.20 -12.59 8.39
N ASN A 156 15.29 -12.85 9.70
CA ASN A 156 15.72 -14.15 10.20
C ASN A 156 14.55 -15.15 10.13
N MET A 157 14.59 -16.06 9.16
CA MET A 157 13.58 -17.12 9.00
C MET A 157 13.50 -18.08 10.19
N MET A 158 14.51 -18.11 11.09
CA MET A 158 14.51 -19.01 12.25
C MET A 158 13.39 -18.70 13.26
N GLY A 159 12.84 -17.48 13.29
CA GLY A 159 11.71 -17.14 14.16
C GLY A 159 10.33 -17.57 13.63
N PHE A 160 10.26 -18.06 12.38
CA PHE A 160 9.02 -18.43 11.69
C PHE A 160 8.71 -19.92 11.82
N ASP A 161 9.74 -20.74 12.04
CA ASP A 161 9.57 -22.18 12.13
C ASP A 161 8.99 -22.57 13.51
N THR A 162 7.67 -22.64 13.60
CA THR A 162 6.96 -23.19 14.77
C THR A 162 7.29 -24.67 15.03
N THR A 163 8.04 -25.34 14.14
CA THR A 163 8.54 -26.71 14.37
C THR A 163 9.96 -26.74 14.95
N ALA A 164 10.69 -25.62 14.96
CA ALA A 164 12.04 -25.53 15.53
C ALA A 164 12.06 -25.43 17.06
N ILE A 165 10.90 -25.27 17.70
CA ILE A 165 10.73 -25.32 19.17
C ILE A 165 9.92 -26.58 19.53
N ALA A 166 10.28 -27.73 18.97
CA ALA A 166 9.99 -28.98 19.66
C ALA A 166 11.00 -29.08 20.81
N PRO A 167 10.57 -29.23 22.09
CA PRO A 167 11.50 -29.54 23.15
C PRO A 167 12.13 -30.89 22.80
N GLN A 168 13.44 -30.90 22.63
CA GLN A 168 14.23 -32.13 22.61
C GLN A 168 14.08 -32.76 24.01
N GLU A 169 13.05 -33.58 24.20
CA GLU A 169 13.00 -34.54 25.30
C GLU A 169 14.14 -35.53 25.09
N GLY A 170 15.21 -35.38 25.86
CA GLY A 170 16.28 -36.37 25.87
C GLY A 170 17.65 -35.85 26.26
N ASP A 171 17.79 -35.21 27.42
CA ASP A 171 19.09 -35.20 28.10
C ASP A 171 18.90 -35.55 29.58
N THR A 172 18.78 -36.84 29.85
CA THR A 172 18.90 -37.41 31.20
C THR A 172 20.34 -37.28 31.66
N VAL A 173 20.68 -36.16 32.30
CA VAL A 173 21.91 -36.03 33.09
C VAL A 173 21.70 -36.79 34.40
N GLN A 174 22.25 -37.99 34.49
CA GLN A 174 22.37 -38.71 35.77
C GLN A 174 23.40 -38.01 36.66
N PRO A 175 23.10 -37.66 37.91
CA PRO A 175 24.09 -37.12 38.83
C PRO A 175 24.97 -38.24 39.37
N THR A 176 26.25 -38.23 38.99
CA THR A 176 27.29 -39.08 39.60
C THR A 176 27.45 -38.70 41.07
N VAL A 177 26.97 -39.58 41.96
CA VAL A 177 27.26 -39.54 43.39
C VAL A 177 28.75 -39.78 43.60
N VAL A 178 29.44 -38.84 44.22
CA VAL A 178 30.79 -39.05 44.77
C VAL A 178 30.66 -39.17 46.28
N GLU A 179 30.80 -40.39 46.76
CA GLU A 179 30.80 -40.76 48.18
C GLU A 179 32.07 -40.20 48.87
N ARG A 180 31.90 -39.61 50.05
CA ARG A 180 32.95 -39.32 51.03
C ARG A 180 32.42 -39.57 52.43
#